data_AF-A0AAD8ABP4-F1
#
_entry.id   AF-A0AAD8ABP4-F1
#
_cell.length_a   1.000
_cell.length_b   1.000
_cell.length_c   1.000
_cell.angle_alpha   90.00
_cell.angle_beta   90.00
_cell.angle_gamma   90.00
#
_symmetry.space_group_name_H-M   'P 1'
#
loop_
_entity.id
_entity.type
_entity.pdbx_description
1 polymer ?
#
loop_
_entity_poly.entity_id
_entity_poly.type
_entity_poly.pdbx_seq_one_letter_code
_entity_poly.pdbx_strand_id
1 'polypeptide(L)'
;MGQFAHRHFRMQSVLVNSTQSGPRLIIGQGVALQCLGRHGDALAAFSSGLAQDPKNAQLLAGLVEASMKSPLRGTLEPTFRQLEAMKLDKSPFVIISVVGQELLGVAQYAAAVVVLEAALRIGTCSLKLRGSVFSALSSAYWALNSLDKAISYMQQDLAVAKTLGDIAGNAVLMEIWAQHTLVKAVTKKL
;
A
#
# COMPACT_ATOMS: atom_id res chain seq x y z
N MET A 1 21.64 -18.42 -30.91
CA MET A 1 20.91 -17.21 -30.46
C MET A 1 20.08 -17.54 -29.22
N GLY A 2 20.66 -17.66 -28.02
CA GLY A 2 19.89 -18.17 -26.87
C GLY A 2 20.49 -17.98 -25.47
N GLN A 3 21.32 -16.96 -25.23
CA GLN A 3 21.93 -16.74 -23.90
C GLN A 3 21.64 -15.35 -23.28
N PHE A 4 20.93 -14.47 -24.00
CA PHE A 4 20.60 -13.13 -23.49
C PHE A 4 19.27 -13.05 -22.72
N ALA A 5 18.33 -13.97 -22.96
CA ALA A 5 17.04 -13.97 -22.26
C ALA A 5 17.12 -14.44 -20.80
N HIS A 6 18.02 -15.37 -20.47
CA HIS A 6 18.12 -15.90 -19.10
C HIS A 6 18.85 -14.97 -18.11
N ARG A 7 19.71 -14.07 -18.59
CA ARG A 7 20.37 -13.08 -17.73
C ARG A 7 19.42 -11.96 -17.27
N HIS A 8 18.40 -11.66 -18.07
CA HIS A 8 17.37 -10.68 -17.71
C HIS A 8 16.48 -11.19 -16.56
N PHE A 9 16.19 -12.50 -16.53
CA PHE A 9 15.39 -13.12 -15.48
C PHE A 9 16.15 -13.26 -14.15
N ARG A 10 17.46 -13.57 -14.19
CA ARG A 10 18.28 -13.75 -12.98
C ARG A 10 18.65 -12.42 -12.29
N MET A 11 18.54 -11.28 -12.99
CA MET A 11 18.67 -9.94 -12.38
C MET A 11 17.38 -9.48 -11.68
N GLN A 12 16.21 -9.93 -12.12
CA GLN A 12 14.94 -9.67 -11.42
C GLN A 12 14.81 -10.45 -10.10
N SER A 13 15.45 -11.62 -9.99
CA SER A 13 15.35 -12.48 -8.80
C SER A 13 16.32 -12.13 -7.66
N VAL A 14 17.38 -11.36 -7.91
CA VAL A 14 18.40 -11.04 -6.88
C VAL A 14 18.08 -9.76 -6.09
N LEU A 15 17.27 -8.86 -6.63
CA LEU A 15 16.91 -7.60 -5.95
C LEU A 15 15.75 -7.75 -4.95
N VAL A 16 14.96 -8.82 -5.03
CA VAL A 16 13.75 -8.97 -4.20
C VAL A 16 14.04 -9.71 -2.87
N ASN A 17 15.18 -10.41 -2.75
CA ASN A 17 15.38 -11.36 -1.65
C ASN A 17 16.52 -11.03 -0.67
N SER A 18 16.85 -9.75 -0.47
CA SER A 18 17.86 -9.34 0.52
C SER A 18 17.26 -8.39 1.56
N THR A 19 16.67 -8.99 2.59
CA THR A 19 16.19 -8.38 3.84
C THR A 19 17.29 -7.77 4.73
N GLN A 20 18.44 -7.40 4.14
CA GLN A 20 19.52 -6.63 4.78
C GLN A 20 20.20 -5.66 3.80
N SER A 21 19.43 -5.02 2.93
CA SER A 21 19.93 -3.94 2.08
C SER A 21 19.90 -2.62 2.85
N GLY A 22 21.07 -2.02 3.14
CA GLY A 22 21.14 -0.75 3.88
C GLY A 22 20.31 0.37 3.23
N PRO A 23 19.86 1.38 3.98
CA PRO A 23 18.93 2.41 3.50
C PRO A 23 19.41 3.15 2.25
N ARG A 24 20.74 3.32 2.09
CA ARG A 24 21.34 3.91 0.87
C ARG A 24 21.10 3.06 -0.38
N LEU A 25 21.14 1.74 -0.27
CA LEU A 25 20.93 0.83 -1.39
C LEU A 25 19.47 0.84 -1.83
N ILE A 26 18.52 0.90 -0.89
CA ILE A 26 17.09 1.01 -1.17
C ILE A 26 16.79 2.32 -1.91
N ILE A 27 17.39 3.43 -1.47
CA ILE A 27 17.26 4.73 -2.16
C ILE A 27 17.79 4.63 -3.60
N GLY A 28 18.99 4.05 -3.78
CA GLY A 28 19.57 3.86 -5.11
C GLY A 28 18.71 2.98 -6.02
N GLN A 29 18.14 1.89 -5.49
CA GLN A 29 17.22 1.02 -6.22
C GLN A 29 15.92 1.75 -6.60
N GLY A 30 15.34 2.51 -5.68
CA GLY A 30 14.13 3.29 -5.93
C GLY A 30 14.33 4.34 -7.03
N VAL A 31 15.46 5.05 -7.02
CA VAL A 31 15.83 5.99 -8.09
C VAL A 31 16.05 5.27 -9.42
N ALA A 32 16.73 4.12 -9.42
CA ALA A 32 16.91 3.34 -10.64
C ALA A 32 15.57 2.84 -11.22
N LEU A 33 14.64 2.42 -10.38
CA LEU A 33 13.30 1.97 -10.79
C LEU A 33 12.46 3.13 -11.35
N GLN A 34 12.61 4.36 -10.82
CA GLN A 34 11.99 5.55 -11.41
C GLN A 34 12.51 5.82 -12.82
N CYS A 35 13.82 5.74 -13.05
CA CYS A 35 14.41 5.91 -14.37
C CYS A 35 13.94 4.86 -15.38
N LEU A 36 13.53 3.69 -14.90
CA LEU A 36 12.94 2.61 -15.71
C LEU A 36 11.42 2.76 -15.92
N GLY A 37 10.79 3.82 -15.40
CA GLY A 37 9.33 4.03 -15.48
C GLY A 37 8.50 3.10 -14.58
N ARG A 38 9.14 2.29 -13.73
CA ARG A 38 8.48 1.35 -12.82
C ARG A 38 8.15 2.02 -11.49
N HIS A 39 7.27 3.02 -11.55
CA HIS A 39 6.95 3.88 -10.41
C HIS A 39 6.35 3.09 -9.22
N GLY A 40 5.46 2.14 -9.46
CA GLY A 40 4.86 1.32 -8.39
C GLY A 40 5.89 0.50 -7.60
N ASP A 41 6.85 -0.11 -8.29
CA ASP A 41 7.92 -0.89 -7.65
C ASP A 41 8.88 0.01 -6.86
N ALA A 42 9.18 1.21 -7.37
CA ALA A 42 9.98 2.19 -6.65
C ALA A 42 9.31 2.59 -5.33
N LEU A 43 8.01 2.90 -5.36
CA LEU A 43 7.22 3.26 -4.17
C LEU A 43 7.17 2.11 -3.15
N ALA A 44 7.01 0.87 -3.62
CA ALA A 44 7.03 -0.32 -2.78
C ALA A 44 8.39 -0.53 -2.11
N ALA A 45 9.50 -0.30 -2.83
CA ALA A 45 10.85 -0.40 -2.30
C ALA A 45 11.12 0.65 -1.21
N PHE A 46 10.80 1.93 -1.47
CA PHE A 46 10.93 3.01 -0.48
C PHE A 46 10.09 2.74 0.77
N SER A 47 8.83 2.31 0.60
CA SER A 47 7.93 2.01 1.70
C SER A 47 8.45 0.84 2.55
N SER A 48 9.01 -0.20 1.89
CA SER A 48 9.62 -1.32 2.59
C SER A 48 10.88 -0.94 3.36
N GLY A 49 11.65 0.04 2.87
CA GLY A 49 12.77 0.64 3.59
C GLY A 49 12.29 1.43 4.82
N LEU A 50 11.24 2.25 4.67
CA LEU A 50 10.64 3.00 5.78
C LEU A 50 10.06 2.09 6.86
N ALA A 51 9.54 0.93 6.50
CA ALA A 51 9.07 -0.04 7.48
C ALA A 51 10.21 -0.70 8.29
N GLN A 52 11.45 -0.68 7.79
CA GLN A 52 12.63 -1.10 8.56
C GLN A 52 13.18 0.03 9.43
N ASP A 53 13.22 1.24 8.88
CA ASP A 53 13.65 2.44 9.60
C ASP A 53 12.66 3.60 9.39
N PRO A 54 11.64 3.69 10.26
CA PRO A 54 10.61 4.72 10.14
C PRO A 54 11.14 6.14 10.44
N LYS A 55 12.29 6.27 11.09
CA LYS A 55 12.87 7.57 11.46
C LYS A 55 13.74 8.15 10.34
N ASN A 56 13.97 7.39 9.27
CA ASN A 56 14.82 7.82 8.18
C ASN A 56 14.12 8.84 7.27
N ALA A 57 14.37 10.12 7.52
CA ALA A 57 13.84 11.22 6.72
C ALA A 57 14.24 11.17 5.24
N GLN A 58 15.40 10.58 4.91
CA GLN A 58 15.84 10.47 3.50
C GLN A 58 14.98 9.48 2.72
N LEU A 59 14.58 8.36 3.34
CA LEU A 59 13.67 7.41 2.71
C LEU A 59 12.27 8.01 2.53
N LEU A 60 11.82 8.83 3.48
CA LEU A 60 10.54 9.53 3.40
C LEU A 60 10.55 10.57 2.28
N ALA A 61 11.59 11.40 2.22
CA ALA A 61 11.78 12.36 1.14
C ALA A 61 11.87 11.67 -0.23
N GLY A 62 12.61 10.56 -0.32
CA GLY A 62 12.71 9.76 -1.54
C GLY A 62 11.36 9.19 -2.00
N LEU A 63 10.51 8.74 -1.06
CA LEU A 63 9.15 8.28 -1.37
C LEU A 63 8.25 9.40 -1.90
N VAL A 64 8.29 10.58 -1.28
CA VAL A 64 7.51 11.75 -1.72
C VAL A 64 7.99 12.20 -3.10
N GLU A 65 9.30 12.30 -3.31
CA GLU A 65 9.86 12.66 -4.61
C GLU A 65 9.48 11.63 -5.70
N ALA A 66 9.54 10.34 -5.38
CA ALA A 66 9.10 9.26 -6.26
C ALA A 66 7.63 9.39 -6.67
N SER A 67 6.80 9.73 -5.69
CA SER A 67 5.37 9.96 -5.88
C SER A 67 5.11 11.14 -6.80
N MET A 68 5.87 12.24 -6.65
CA MET A 68 5.73 13.44 -7.48
C MET A 68 6.27 13.27 -8.89
N LYS A 69 7.22 12.35 -9.10
CA LYS A 69 7.72 11.96 -10.44
C LYS A 69 6.86 10.91 -11.13
N SER A 70 5.92 10.30 -10.42
CA SER A 70 4.99 9.30 -10.94
C SER A 70 3.83 9.97 -11.68
N PRO A 71 3.15 9.27 -12.62
CA PRO A 71 1.86 9.72 -13.16
C PRO A 71 0.79 9.99 -12.09
N LEU A 72 0.99 9.52 -10.85
CA LEU A 72 0.15 9.79 -9.68
C LEU A 72 0.22 11.23 -9.17
N ARG A 73 1.17 12.04 -9.65
CA ARG A 73 1.41 13.43 -9.21
C ARG A 73 0.13 14.26 -9.16
N GLY A 74 -0.73 14.15 -10.18
CA GLY A 74 -1.94 14.96 -10.30
C GLY A 74 -2.87 14.84 -9.09
N THR A 75 -2.98 13.64 -8.51
CA THR A 75 -3.83 13.37 -7.34
C THR A 75 -3.06 13.52 -6.03
N LEU A 76 -1.77 13.17 -6.01
CA LEU A 76 -0.94 13.21 -4.81
C LEU A 76 -0.52 14.63 -4.40
N GLU A 77 -0.27 15.53 -5.36
CA GLU A 77 0.18 16.89 -5.08
C GLU A 77 -0.77 17.72 -4.19
N PRO A 78 -2.09 17.82 -4.50
CA PRO A 78 -3.01 18.54 -3.61
C PRO A 78 -3.10 17.88 -2.23
N THR A 79 -3.06 16.55 -2.16
CA THR A 79 -3.11 15.79 -0.92
C THR A 79 -1.88 16.04 -0.05
N PHE A 80 -0.67 16.02 -0.61
CA PHE A 80 0.55 16.34 0.12
C PHE A 80 0.55 17.78 0.65
N ARG A 81 0.11 18.74 -0.17
CA ARG A 81 -0.03 20.13 0.27
C ARG A 81 -0.98 20.28 1.46
N GLN A 82 -2.08 19.52 1.45
CA GLN A 82 -3.03 19.50 2.56
C GLN A 82 -2.41 18.88 3.82
N LEU A 83 -1.63 17.81 3.68
CA LEU A 83 -0.91 17.18 4.79
C LEU A 83 0.15 18.12 5.40
N GLU A 84 0.86 18.87 4.58
CA GLU A 84 1.80 19.92 5.04
C GLU A 84 1.06 20.99 5.85
N ALA A 85 -0.10 21.46 5.37
CA ALA A 85 -0.92 22.43 6.10
C ALA A 85 -1.38 21.90 7.47
N MET A 86 -1.63 20.59 7.57
CA MET A 86 -2.00 19.91 8.82
C MET A 86 -0.81 19.46 9.67
N LYS A 87 0.44 19.73 9.25
CA LYS A 87 1.69 19.27 9.90
C LYS A 87 1.78 17.74 10.05
N LEU A 88 1.16 17.00 9.13
CA LEU A 88 1.19 15.53 9.08
C LEU A 88 2.22 15.00 8.08
N ASP A 89 2.92 15.88 7.37
CA ASP A 89 3.96 15.60 6.37
C ASP A 89 5.13 14.77 6.92
N LYS A 90 5.40 14.90 8.21
CA LYS A 90 6.50 14.18 8.90
C LYS A 90 6.14 12.77 9.32
N SER A 91 4.88 12.36 9.21
CA SER A 91 4.42 11.04 9.63
C SER A 91 4.60 10.04 8.48
N PRO A 92 5.56 9.09 8.58
CA PRO A 92 5.78 8.11 7.52
C PRO A 92 4.55 7.25 7.30
N PHE A 93 3.83 6.93 8.37
CA PHE A 93 2.57 6.18 8.29
C PHE A 93 1.56 6.88 7.39
N VAL A 94 1.34 8.19 7.57
CA VAL A 94 0.32 8.95 6.83
C VAL A 94 0.70 9.04 5.36
N ILE A 95 1.96 9.40 5.07
CA ILE A 95 2.46 9.51 3.70
C ILE A 95 2.34 8.17 2.96
N ILE A 96 2.82 7.07 3.55
CA ILE A 96 2.75 5.74 2.93
C ILE A 96 1.29 5.31 2.73
N SER A 97 0.40 5.60 3.69
CA SER A 97 -1.03 5.25 3.57
C SER A 97 -1.70 5.95 2.38
N VAL A 98 -1.45 7.24 2.23
CA VAL A 98 -1.98 8.05 1.11
C VAL A 98 -1.43 7.53 -0.22
N VAL A 99 -0.11 7.31 -0.31
CA VAL A 99 0.50 6.73 -1.52
C VAL A 99 -0.10 5.36 -1.86
N GLY A 100 -0.33 4.52 -0.86
CA GLY A 100 -0.96 3.20 -1.03
C GLY A 100 -2.39 3.29 -1.55
N GLN A 101 -3.18 4.24 -1.06
CA GLN A 101 -4.55 4.49 -1.53
C GLN A 101 -4.58 5.00 -2.97
N GLU A 102 -3.69 5.91 -3.33
CA GLU A 102 -3.59 6.39 -4.71
C GLU A 102 -3.16 5.29 -5.69
N LEU A 103 -2.27 4.38 -5.25
CA LEU A 103 -1.93 3.20 -6.04
C LEU A 103 -3.13 2.28 -6.28
N LEU A 104 -4.07 2.17 -5.34
CA LEU A 104 -5.33 1.45 -5.55
C LEU A 104 -6.22 2.14 -6.57
N GLY A 105 -6.30 3.48 -6.52
CA GLY A 105 -7.07 4.27 -7.49
C GLY A 105 -6.61 4.05 -8.93
N VAL A 106 -5.31 3.84 -9.14
CA VAL A 106 -4.70 3.58 -10.46
C VAL A 106 -4.59 2.08 -10.77
N ALA A 107 -5.31 1.23 -10.02
CA ALA A 107 -5.36 -0.22 -10.20
C ALA A 107 -4.01 -0.95 -10.11
N GLN A 108 -3.00 -0.33 -9.46
CA GLN A 108 -1.71 -0.97 -9.17
C GLN A 108 -1.78 -1.76 -7.85
N TYR A 109 -2.66 -2.75 -7.81
CA TYR A 109 -3.00 -3.48 -6.59
C TYR A 109 -1.79 -4.18 -5.94
N ALA A 110 -0.89 -4.76 -6.73
CA ALA A 110 0.29 -5.45 -6.21
C ALA A 110 1.24 -4.50 -5.44
N ALA A 111 1.53 -3.33 -6.01
CA ALA A 111 2.34 -2.31 -5.35
C ALA A 111 1.61 -1.72 -4.13
N ALA A 112 0.31 -1.45 -4.26
CA ALA A 112 -0.51 -0.92 -3.19
C ALA A 112 -0.50 -1.82 -1.94
N VAL A 113 -0.62 -3.15 -2.10
CA VAL A 113 -0.53 -4.09 -0.98
C VAL A 113 0.78 -3.95 -0.24
N VAL A 114 1.92 -3.95 -0.95
CA VAL A 114 3.25 -3.85 -0.34
C VAL A 114 3.42 -2.53 0.43
N VAL A 115 2.97 -1.42 -0.17
CA VAL A 115 3.02 -0.08 0.43
C VAL A 115 2.14 -0.01 1.68
N LEU A 116 0.89 -0.47 1.61
CA LEU A 116 -0.03 -0.43 2.75
C LEU A 116 0.39 -1.39 3.88
N GLU A 117 0.92 -2.57 3.57
CA GLU A 117 1.49 -3.48 4.58
C GLU A 117 2.74 -2.87 5.25
N ALA A 118 3.53 -2.10 4.50
CA ALA A 118 4.62 -1.32 5.08
C ALA A 118 4.12 -0.26 6.07
N ALA A 119 3.02 0.46 5.75
CA ALA A 119 2.40 1.40 6.68
C ALA A 119 1.96 0.69 7.98
N LEU A 120 1.32 -0.48 7.89
CA LEU A 120 0.93 -1.25 9.07
C LEU A 120 2.11 -1.69 9.94
N ARG A 121 3.25 -2.02 9.33
CA ARG A 121 4.50 -2.38 10.05
C ARG A 121 5.10 -1.20 10.81
N ILE A 122 5.07 0.01 10.23
CA ILE A 122 5.47 1.24 10.94
C ILE A 122 4.56 1.47 12.15
N GLY A 123 3.26 1.23 11.96
CA GLY A 123 2.26 1.39 12.99
C GLY A 123 1.85 2.85 13.21
N THR A 124 0.69 3.03 13.83
CA THR A 124 0.14 4.33 14.21
C THR A 124 -0.63 4.19 15.51
N CYS A 125 -0.66 5.27 16.30
CA CYS A 125 -1.49 5.36 17.50
C CYS A 125 -2.97 5.64 17.17
N SER A 126 -3.26 6.10 15.94
CA SER A 126 -4.62 6.44 15.53
C SER A 126 -5.34 5.22 14.95
N LEU A 127 -6.34 4.73 15.69
CA LEU A 127 -7.22 3.65 15.23
C LEU A 127 -7.93 4.00 13.91
N LYS A 128 -8.35 5.26 13.73
CA LYS A 128 -9.03 5.72 12.50
C LYS A 128 -8.14 5.56 11.26
N LEU A 129 -6.89 6.00 11.36
CA LEU A 129 -5.92 5.86 10.28
C LEU A 129 -5.61 4.38 10.00
N ARG A 130 -5.56 3.56 11.05
CA ARG A 130 -5.35 2.11 10.90
C ARG A 130 -6.51 1.41 10.19
N GLY A 131 -7.76 1.75 10.52
CA GLY A 131 -8.95 1.25 9.84
C GLY A 131 -8.95 1.60 8.35
N SER A 132 -8.63 2.85 8.01
CA SER A 132 -8.53 3.28 6.61
C SER A 132 -7.52 2.45 5.79
N VAL A 133 -6.39 2.06 6.40
CA VAL A 133 -5.40 1.18 5.76
C VAL A 133 -5.91 -0.27 5.64
N PHE A 134 -6.61 -0.80 6.64
CA PHE A 134 -7.21 -2.14 6.55
C PHE A 134 -8.28 -2.22 5.46
N SER A 135 -9.13 -1.20 5.38
CA SER A 135 -10.14 -1.07 4.34
C SER A 135 -9.47 -1.07 2.95
N ALA A 136 -8.47 -0.23 2.75
CA ALA A 136 -7.69 -0.17 1.51
C ALA A 136 -7.02 -1.51 1.17
N LEU A 137 -6.38 -2.17 2.13
CA LEU A 137 -5.77 -3.50 1.95
C LEU A 137 -6.79 -4.56 1.57
N SER A 138 -7.97 -4.53 2.18
CA SER A 138 -9.02 -5.49 1.85
C SER A 138 -9.48 -5.34 0.39
N SER A 139 -9.68 -4.12 -0.08
CA SER A 139 -10.03 -3.84 -1.48
C SER A 139 -8.90 -4.25 -2.43
N ALA A 140 -7.64 -4.01 -2.04
CA ALA A 140 -6.46 -4.42 -2.80
C ALA A 140 -6.39 -5.94 -2.99
N TYR A 141 -6.55 -6.68 -1.89
CA TYR A 141 -6.50 -8.14 -1.89
C TYR A 141 -7.71 -8.75 -2.59
N TRP A 142 -8.87 -8.11 -2.50
CA TRP A 142 -10.06 -8.49 -3.25
C TRP A 142 -9.82 -8.39 -4.76
N ALA A 143 -9.24 -7.28 -5.24
CA ALA A 143 -8.90 -7.10 -6.64
C ALA A 143 -7.80 -8.07 -7.14
N LEU A 144 -6.90 -8.52 -6.25
CA LEU A 144 -5.90 -9.55 -6.53
C LEU A 144 -6.44 -10.98 -6.41
N ASN A 145 -7.74 -11.17 -6.20
CA ASN A 145 -8.40 -12.46 -6.05
C ASN A 145 -7.90 -13.30 -4.85
N SER A 146 -7.28 -12.65 -3.85
CA SER A 146 -6.82 -13.28 -2.61
C SER A 146 -7.86 -13.05 -1.51
N LEU A 147 -8.98 -13.77 -1.64
CA LEU A 147 -10.18 -13.56 -0.83
C LEU A 147 -9.95 -13.83 0.66
N ASP A 148 -9.13 -14.83 1.01
CA ASP A 148 -8.85 -15.17 2.41
C ASP A 148 -8.18 -14.02 3.17
N LYS A 149 -7.19 -13.38 2.53
CA LYS A 149 -6.51 -12.21 3.10
C LYS A 149 -7.43 -11.00 3.13
N ALA A 150 -8.22 -10.78 2.09
CA ALA A 150 -9.19 -9.68 2.04
C ALA A 150 -10.20 -9.77 3.19
N ILE A 151 -10.75 -10.96 3.44
CA ILE A 151 -11.70 -11.20 4.54
C ILE A 151 -11.02 -10.99 5.90
N SER A 152 -9.78 -11.46 6.07
CA SER A 152 -9.04 -11.23 7.32
C SER A 152 -8.85 -9.74 7.62
N TYR A 153 -8.47 -8.94 6.62
CA TYR A 153 -8.32 -7.50 6.81
C TYR A 153 -9.67 -6.78 6.99
N MET A 154 -10.75 -7.21 6.33
CA MET A 154 -12.10 -6.70 6.60
C MET A 154 -12.55 -6.97 8.03
N GLN A 155 -12.25 -8.14 8.58
CA GLN A 155 -12.57 -8.46 9.97
C GLN A 155 -11.79 -7.57 10.95
N GLN A 156 -10.52 -7.28 10.65
CA GLN A 156 -9.71 -6.36 11.44
C GLN A 156 -10.24 -4.91 11.35
N ASP A 157 -10.62 -4.45 10.15
CA ASP A 157 -11.25 -3.14 9.97
C ASP A 157 -12.56 -3.03 10.77
N LEU A 158 -13.40 -4.07 10.72
CA LEU A 158 -14.66 -4.14 11.47
C LEU A 158 -14.46 -4.18 12.99
N ALA A 159 -13.41 -4.87 13.46
CA ALA A 159 -13.04 -4.82 14.88
C ALA A 159 -12.61 -3.41 15.30
N VAL A 160 -11.82 -2.72 14.47
CA VAL A 160 -11.41 -1.33 14.70
C VAL A 160 -12.62 -0.39 14.69
N ALA A 161 -13.52 -0.50 13.71
CA ALA A 161 -14.76 0.28 13.62
C ALA A 161 -15.67 0.09 14.85
N LYS A 162 -15.81 -1.15 15.33
CA LYS A 162 -16.55 -1.46 16.57
C LYS A 162 -15.92 -0.79 17.79
N THR A 163 -14.60 -0.79 17.91
CA THR A 163 -13.90 -0.12 19.03
C THR A 163 -13.98 1.40 18.96
N LEU A 164 -14.08 1.96 17.75
CA LEU A 164 -14.25 3.39 17.51
C LEU A 164 -15.70 3.88 17.70
N GLY A 165 -16.68 2.97 17.75
CA GLY A 165 -18.10 3.34 17.80
C GLY A 165 -18.60 4.03 16.52
N ASP A 166 -17.84 3.95 15.42
CA ASP A 166 -18.14 4.63 14.15
C ASP A 166 -19.21 3.84 13.38
N ILE A 167 -20.48 4.18 13.61
CA ILE A 167 -21.67 3.57 13.00
C ILE A 167 -21.66 3.71 11.45
N ALA A 168 -20.92 4.68 10.91
CA ALA A 168 -20.86 4.97 9.47
C ALA A 168 -20.09 3.91 8.64
N GLY A 169 -19.03 3.30 9.19
CA GLY A 169 -18.26 2.26 8.50
C GLY A 169 -19.04 0.94 8.33
N ASN A 170 -20.03 0.70 9.20
CA ASN A 170 -20.86 -0.50 9.15
C ASN A 170 -21.74 -0.55 7.89
N ALA A 171 -22.19 0.59 7.36
CA ALA A 171 -23.16 0.61 6.25
C ALA A 171 -22.55 0.12 4.93
N VAL A 172 -21.37 0.66 4.56
CA VAL A 172 -20.70 0.31 3.29
C VAL A 172 -20.23 -1.14 3.29
N LEU A 173 -19.77 -1.64 4.45
CA LEU A 173 -19.30 -3.02 4.57
C LEU A 173 -20.45 -4.05 4.64
N MET A 174 -21.58 -3.70 5.27
CA MET A 174 -22.79 -4.55 5.28
C MET A 174 -23.33 -4.79 3.87
N GLU A 175 -23.25 -3.79 2.98
CA GLU A 175 -23.72 -3.93 1.61
C GLU A 175 -22.87 -4.93 0.81
N ILE A 176 -21.55 -4.88 0.97
CA ILE A 176 -20.61 -5.82 0.35
C ILE A 176 -20.77 -7.24 0.93
N TRP A 177 -20.95 -7.36 2.25
CA TRP A 177 -21.19 -8.64 2.91
C TRP A 177 -22.57 -9.24 2.56
N ALA A 178 -23.61 -8.41 2.41
CA ALA A 178 -24.94 -8.86 2.03
C ALA A 178 -24.94 -9.47 0.62
N GLN A 179 -24.27 -8.83 -0.33
CA GLN A 179 -24.14 -9.36 -1.70
C GLN A 179 -23.44 -10.72 -1.72
N HIS A 180 -22.37 -10.90 -0.95
CA HIS A 180 -21.63 -12.17 -0.91
C HIS A 180 -22.36 -13.28 -0.14
N THR A 181 -23.09 -12.96 0.93
CA THR A 181 -23.84 -13.94 1.72
C THR A 181 -25.07 -14.47 0.95
N LEU A 182 -25.75 -13.59 0.19
CA LEU A 182 -26.86 -13.99 -0.69
C LEU A 182 -26.40 -14.91 -1.83
N VAL A 183 -25.24 -14.63 -2.45
CA VAL A 183 -24.68 -15.49 -3.51
C VAL A 183 -24.35 -16.90 -2.98
N LYS A 184 -23.75 -17.01 -1.79
CA LYS A 184 -23.49 -18.31 -1.13
C LYS A 184 -24.75 -19.06 -0.73
N ALA A 185 -25.82 -18.36 -0.37
CA ALA A 185 -27.11 -18.99 -0.02
C ALA A 185 -27.85 -19.51 -1.26
N VAL A 186 -27.78 -18.82 -2.40
CA VAL A 186 -28.43 -19.23 -3.66
C VAL A 186 -27.69 -20.40 -4.31
N THR A 187 -26.36 -20.41 -4.29
CA THR A 187 -25.54 -21.49 -4.88
C THR A 187 -25.59 -22.81 -4.12
N LYS A 188 -26.03 -22.82 -2.86
CA LYS A 188 -26.20 -24.05 -2.06
C LYS A 188 -27.60 -24.68 -2.22
N LYS A 189 -28.47 -24.06 -3.01
CA LYS A 189 -29.87 -24.47 -3.23
C LYS A 189 -30.15 -24.97 -4.66
N LEU A 190 -29.12 -25.06 -5.50
CA LEU A 190 -29.08 -25.75 -6.79
C LEU A 190 -28.21 -27.00 -6.65
#